data_AF-A0A161PUR0-F1
#
_entry.id   AF-A0A161PUR0-F1
#
_cell.length_a   1.000
_cell.length_b   1.000
_cell.length_c   1.000
_cell.angle_alpha   90.00
_cell.angle_beta   90.00
_cell.angle_gamma   90.00
#
_symmetry.space_group_name_H-M   'P 1'
#
loop_
_entity.id
_entity.type
_entity.pdbx_description
1 polymer ?
#
loop_
_entity_poly.entity_id
_entity_poly.type
_entity_poly.pdbx_seq_one_letter_code
_entity_poly.pdbx_strand_id
1 'polypeptide(L)'
;MDLDPMLRFLKQQGSALGSLISHLTQTQQKELLADLNYLNMQEIKKFCRLHGLPLNIHAEYKKGEVQKTNELDRKGVVLDRVRQYLKTGKVPGPSIIGHKMIAEKFPAKIDGKTPLLFGLYKNRDAKVLKALQEITNGKFRFGALAQELSREIWIQGKKTNFAAFAKLWLQEMENPEKVHPEWAFLTDLSAGTAGKDWKAVRIKKAKSVMAELSKIPAPTKY
;
A
#
# COMPACT_ATOMS: atom_id res chain seq x y z
N MET A 1 -15.04 -4.97 -31.83
CA MET A 1 -14.74 -4.04 -30.72
C MET A 1 -13.25 -4.02 -30.53
N ASP A 2 -12.60 -3.02 -31.12
CA ASP A 2 -11.15 -2.85 -31.04
C ASP A 2 -10.76 -2.41 -29.62
N LEU A 3 -9.85 -3.15 -29.00
CA LEU A 3 -9.21 -2.74 -27.75
C LEU A 3 -8.46 -1.43 -27.97
N ASP A 4 -8.63 -0.50 -27.02
CA ASP A 4 -7.91 0.77 -26.91
C ASP A 4 -6.41 0.62 -27.27
N PRO A 5 -5.85 1.47 -28.15
CA PRO A 5 -4.43 1.50 -28.46
C PRO A 5 -3.50 1.52 -27.24
N MET A 6 -3.90 2.16 -26.12
CA MET A 6 -3.15 2.11 -24.86
C MET A 6 -3.11 0.71 -24.24
N LEU A 7 -4.21 -0.05 -24.31
CA LEU A 7 -4.26 -1.42 -23.79
C LEU A 7 -3.46 -2.40 -24.67
N ARG A 8 -3.36 -2.14 -25.98
CA ARG A 8 -2.43 -2.86 -26.87
C ARG A 8 -0.97 -2.53 -26.54
N PHE A 9 -0.66 -1.27 -26.28
CA PHE A 9 0.68 -0.83 -25.88
C PHE A 9 1.12 -1.44 -24.53
N LEU A 10 0.21 -1.49 -23.54
CA LEU A 10 0.46 -2.14 -22.25
C LEU A 10 0.62 -3.67 -22.36
N LYS A 11 -0.01 -4.31 -23.35
CA LYS A 11 0.20 -5.74 -23.66
C LYS A 11 1.49 -6.00 -24.44
N GLN A 12 1.90 -5.10 -25.34
CA GLN A 12 3.10 -5.25 -26.17
C GLN A 12 4.42 -5.07 -25.41
N GLN A 13 4.45 -4.34 -24.29
CA GLN A 13 5.60 -4.34 -23.38
C GLN A 13 5.72 -5.63 -22.52
N GLY A 14 4.82 -6.60 -22.71
CA GLY A 14 4.72 -7.81 -21.90
C GLY A 14 5.66 -8.96 -22.27
N SER A 15 6.44 -8.87 -23.36
CA SER A 15 7.37 -9.93 -23.77
C SER A 15 8.83 -9.57 -23.52
N ALA A 16 9.44 -10.32 -22.58
CA ALA A 16 10.88 -10.50 -22.36
C ALA A 16 11.67 -9.43 -21.57
N LEU A 17 11.19 -9.02 -20.39
CA LEU A 17 12.12 -8.63 -19.32
C LEU A 17 12.12 -9.77 -18.28
N GLY A 18 13.23 -10.48 -18.16
CA GLY A 18 13.47 -11.40 -17.05
C GLY A 18 13.58 -10.64 -15.73
N SER A 19 13.96 -11.33 -14.65
CA SER A 19 14.23 -10.64 -13.38
C SER A 19 15.30 -9.56 -13.57
N LEU A 20 15.03 -8.35 -13.08
CA LEU A 20 15.95 -7.19 -13.16
C LEU A 20 17.14 -7.33 -12.20
N ILE A 21 17.07 -8.29 -11.28
CA ILE A 21 18.10 -8.60 -10.29
C ILE A 21 18.76 -9.96 -10.57
N SER A 22 18.61 -10.51 -11.78
CA SER A 22 19.20 -11.79 -12.17
C SER A 22 20.73 -11.81 -12.14
N HIS A 23 21.37 -10.65 -12.19
CA HIS A 23 22.82 -10.49 -12.07
C HIS A 23 23.33 -10.76 -10.65
N LEU A 24 22.44 -10.82 -9.65
CA LEU A 24 22.77 -11.15 -8.27
C LEU A 24 22.62 -12.65 -8.02
N THR A 25 23.43 -13.20 -7.13
CA THR A 25 23.25 -14.57 -6.61
C THR A 25 21.93 -14.70 -5.84
N GLN A 26 21.41 -15.91 -5.68
CA GLN A 26 20.15 -16.13 -4.95
C GLN A 26 20.17 -15.58 -3.52
N THR A 27 21.30 -15.72 -2.82
CA THR A 27 21.48 -15.16 -1.47
C THR A 27 21.39 -13.64 -1.48
N GLN A 28 22.09 -12.98 -2.42
CA GLN A 28 22.05 -11.52 -2.57
C GLN A 28 20.66 -11.01 -2.98
N GLN A 29 19.93 -11.75 -3.83
CA GLN A 29 18.56 -11.41 -4.17
C GLN A 29 17.65 -11.47 -2.92
N LYS A 30 17.78 -12.54 -2.12
CA LYS A 30 17.01 -12.68 -0.87
C LYS A 30 17.31 -11.54 0.11
N GLU A 31 18.59 -11.20 0.27
CA GLU A 31 19.03 -10.10 1.12
C GLU A 31 18.51 -8.75 0.63
N LEU A 32 18.67 -8.43 -0.65
CA LEU A 32 18.14 -7.20 -1.26
C LEU A 32 16.63 -7.06 -1.04
N LEU A 33 15.86 -8.13 -1.29
CA LEU A 33 14.40 -8.11 -1.14
C LEU A 33 13.93 -7.97 0.32
N ALA A 34 14.71 -8.49 1.26
CA ALA A 34 14.49 -8.29 2.70
C ALA A 34 14.84 -6.85 3.10
N ASP A 35 15.98 -6.33 2.62
CA ASP A 35 16.50 -5.03 3.00
C ASP A 35 15.69 -3.85 2.41
N LEU A 36 14.88 -4.09 1.37
CA LEU A 36 13.85 -3.15 0.91
C LEU A 36 12.97 -2.61 2.07
N ASN A 37 12.75 -3.42 3.11
CA ASN A 37 11.97 -3.00 4.28
C ASN A 37 12.60 -1.85 5.06
N TYR A 38 13.91 -1.60 4.94
CA TYR A 38 14.61 -0.49 5.61
C TYR A 38 14.49 0.85 4.86
N LEU A 39 13.99 0.83 3.62
CA LEU A 39 13.74 2.05 2.87
C LEU A 39 12.63 2.88 3.52
N ASN A 40 12.77 4.21 3.48
CA ASN A 40 11.71 5.13 3.90
C ASN A 40 10.81 5.46 2.70
N MET A 41 9.68 6.10 2.97
CA MET A 41 8.74 6.43 1.89
C MET A 41 9.31 7.40 0.85
N GLN A 42 10.30 8.25 1.16
CA GLN A 42 10.88 9.16 0.18
C GLN A 42 11.78 8.41 -0.82
N GLU A 43 12.63 7.50 -0.32
CA GLU A 43 13.49 6.63 -1.12
C GLU A 43 12.65 5.73 -2.04
N ILE A 44 11.61 5.10 -1.49
CA ILE A 44 10.67 4.26 -2.26
C ILE A 44 9.97 5.08 -3.35
N LYS A 45 9.46 6.28 -3.01
CA LYS A 45 8.80 7.17 -3.97
C LYS A 45 9.74 7.59 -5.10
N LYS A 46 11.01 7.88 -4.79
CA LYS A 46 12.01 8.25 -5.79
C LYS A 46 12.18 7.15 -6.83
N PHE A 47 12.39 5.91 -6.37
CA PHE A 47 12.51 4.76 -7.26
C PHE A 47 11.22 4.53 -8.07
N CYS A 48 10.06 4.49 -7.40
CA CYS A 48 8.79 4.24 -8.07
C CYS A 48 8.49 5.27 -9.16
N ARG A 49 8.74 6.57 -8.91
CA ARG A 49 8.53 7.64 -9.91
C ARG A 49 9.44 7.49 -11.12
N LEU A 50 10.70 7.10 -10.91
CA LEU A 50 11.67 6.90 -11.99
C LEU A 50 11.26 5.76 -12.91
N HIS A 51 10.69 4.69 -12.36
CA HIS A 51 10.32 3.48 -13.10
C HIS A 51 8.82 3.38 -13.43
N GLY A 52 8.03 4.43 -13.18
CA GLY A 52 6.60 4.45 -13.48
C GLY A 52 5.73 3.54 -12.61
N LEU A 53 6.21 3.11 -11.43
CA LEU A 53 5.42 2.29 -10.52
C LEU A 53 4.33 3.15 -9.83
N PRO A 54 3.09 2.67 -9.76
CA PRO A 54 2.00 3.40 -9.14
C PRO A 54 2.17 3.50 -7.62
N LEU A 55 2.03 4.72 -7.11
CA LEU A 55 2.11 5.07 -5.69
C LEU A 55 0.75 5.37 -5.06
N ASN A 56 -0.23 5.71 -5.88
CA ASN A 56 -1.53 6.17 -5.43
C ASN A 56 -2.57 5.07 -5.61
N ILE A 57 -3.54 5.08 -4.69
CA ILE A 57 -4.76 4.32 -4.86
C ILE A 57 -5.58 5.01 -5.95
N HIS A 58 -6.16 4.23 -6.85
CA HIS A 58 -7.08 4.68 -7.86
C HIS A 58 -8.51 4.31 -7.45
N ALA A 59 -9.50 5.06 -7.91
CA ALA A 59 -10.91 4.84 -7.62
C ALA A 59 -11.72 4.91 -8.92
N GLU A 60 -12.61 3.94 -9.10
CA GLU A 60 -13.50 3.84 -10.24
C GLU A 60 -14.82 4.60 -9.96
N TYR A 61 -14.83 5.93 -10.05
CA TYR A 61 -16.02 6.73 -9.64
C TYR A 61 -17.28 6.41 -10.47
N LYS A 62 -17.09 6.06 -11.74
CA LYS A 62 -18.12 5.49 -12.62
C LYS A 62 -17.60 4.20 -13.22
N LYS A 63 -18.48 3.26 -13.53
CA LYS A 63 -18.10 1.96 -14.12
C LYS A 63 -17.22 2.16 -15.36
N GLY A 64 -15.99 1.66 -15.32
CA GLY A 64 -14.98 1.77 -16.36
C GLY A 64 -14.10 3.04 -16.28
N GLU A 65 -14.45 4.04 -15.48
CA GLU A 65 -13.71 5.30 -15.36
C GLU A 65 -12.85 5.31 -14.10
N VAL A 66 -11.58 4.91 -14.25
CA VAL A 66 -10.61 4.87 -13.16
C VAL A 66 -9.85 6.19 -13.05
N GLN A 67 -9.91 6.82 -11.89
CA GLN A 67 -9.21 8.07 -11.59
C GLN A 67 -8.20 7.88 -10.46
N LYS A 68 -7.05 8.54 -10.58
CA LYS A 68 -6.05 8.60 -9.53
C LYS A 68 -6.56 9.42 -8.35
N THR A 69 -6.42 8.90 -7.13
CA THR A 69 -6.74 9.66 -5.90
C THR A 69 -5.49 10.31 -5.30
N ASN A 70 -5.68 11.21 -4.33
CA ASN A 70 -4.57 11.77 -3.53
C ASN A 70 -4.07 10.79 -2.45
N GLU A 71 -4.78 9.69 -2.20
CA GLU A 71 -4.41 8.70 -1.22
C GLU A 71 -3.24 7.85 -1.75
N LEU A 72 -2.19 7.74 -0.94
CA LEU A 72 -1.05 6.88 -1.24
C LEU A 72 -1.33 5.46 -0.75
N ASP A 73 -0.87 4.48 -1.51
CA ASP A 73 -0.75 3.12 -0.99
C ASP A 73 0.19 3.08 0.22
N ARG A 74 -0.06 2.10 1.09
CA ARG A 74 0.76 1.87 2.27
C ARG A 74 2.13 1.36 1.86
N LYS A 75 3.14 1.58 2.72
CA LYS A 75 4.53 1.20 2.44
C LYS A 75 4.66 -0.26 2.01
N GLY A 76 4.02 -1.19 2.72
CA GLY A 76 4.03 -2.62 2.38
C GLY A 76 3.57 -2.90 0.95
N VAL A 77 2.40 -2.38 0.57
CA VAL A 77 1.85 -2.52 -0.79
C VAL A 77 2.80 -1.97 -1.86
N VAL A 78 3.38 -0.79 -1.63
CA VAL A 78 4.32 -0.19 -2.59
C VAL A 78 5.61 -1.03 -2.67
N LEU A 79 6.12 -1.53 -1.55
CA LEU A 79 7.28 -2.42 -1.55
C LEU A 79 7.00 -3.73 -2.28
N ASP A 80 5.80 -4.30 -2.16
CA ASP A 80 5.43 -5.51 -2.90
C ASP A 80 5.39 -5.27 -4.40
N ARG A 81 4.94 -4.09 -4.84
CA ARG A 81 5.06 -3.69 -6.25
C ARG A 81 6.51 -3.59 -6.69
N VAL A 82 7.38 -3.01 -5.87
CA VAL A 82 8.83 -2.96 -6.14
C VAL A 82 9.39 -4.38 -6.26
N ARG A 83 9.07 -5.29 -5.32
CA ARG A 83 9.51 -6.68 -5.37
C ARG A 83 9.05 -7.39 -6.64
N GLN A 84 7.79 -7.22 -7.03
CA GLN A 84 7.25 -7.81 -8.26
C GLN A 84 7.97 -7.25 -9.49
N TYR A 85 8.19 -5.93 -9.55
CA TYR A 85 8.93 -5.29 -10.62
C TYR A 85 10.37 -5.81 -10.72
N LEU A 86 11.09 -5.92 -9.60
CA LEU A 86 12.45 -6.48 -9.58
C LEU A 86 12.50 -7.94 -10.04
N LYS A 87 11.51 -8.75 -9.66
CA LYS A 87 11.44 -10.16 -10.01
C LYS A 87 11.02 -10.41 -11.46
N THR A 88 10.24 -9.52 -12.06
CA THR A 88 9.54 -9.82 -13.33
C THR A 88 9.78 -8.80 -14.43
N GLY A 89 10.39 -7.66 -14.13
CA GLY A 89 10.50 -6.52 -15.04
C GLY A 89 9.18 -5.81 -15.35
N LYS A 90 8.03 -6.34 -14.90
CA LYS A 90 6.70 -5.82 -15.21
C LYS A 90 6.26 -4.81 -14.18
N VAL A 91 5.77 -3.65 -14.64
CA VAL A 91 5.16 -2.63 -13.76
C VAL A 91 3.78 -3.12 -13.31
N PRO A 92 3.57 -3.38 -12.01
CA PRO A 92 2.26 -3.80 -11.52
C PRO A 92 1.26 -2.64 -11.58
N GLY A 93 -0.03 -2.98 -11.72
CA GLY A 93 -1.10 -2.00 -11.68
C GLY A 93 -1.27 -1.31 -10.31
N PRO A 94 -1.97 -0.16 -10.26
CA PRO A 94 -2.31 0.51 -9.02
C PRO A 94 -3.32 -0.33 -8.21
N SER A 95 -3.43 -0.05 -6.91
CA SER A 95 -4.58 -0.48 -6.12
C SER A 95 -5.81 0.24 -6.65
N ILE A 96 -6.90 -0.48 -6.92
CA ILE A 96 -8.14 0.11 -7.44
C ILE A 96 -9.27 -0.16 -6.47
N ILE A 97 -9.97 0.89 -6.06
CA ILE A 97 -11.24 0.82 -5.35
C ILE A 97 -12.35 0.80 -6.40
N GLY A 98 -13.09 -0.30 -6.47
CA GLY A 98 -14.16 -0.46 -7.45
C GLY A 98 -15.36 0.46 -7.17
N HIS A 99 -16.12 0.78 -8.21
CA HIS A 99 -17.24 1.73 -8.16
C HIS A 99 -18.25 1.47 -7.03
N LYS A 100 -18.55 0.18 -6.76
CA LYS A 100 -19.49 -0.23 -5.70
C LYS A 100 -19.03 0.11 -4.28
N MET A 101 -17.76 0.46 -4.10
CA MET A 101 -17.17 0.81 -2.81
C MET A 101 -17.01 2.33 -2.63
N ILE A 102 -17.47 3.14 -3.58
CA ILE A 102 -17.34 4.59 -3.55
C ILE A 102 -18.64 5.21 -3.05
N ALA A 103 -18.52 6.18 -2.15
CA ALA A 103 -19.65 6.94 -1.65
C ALA A 103 -20.09 8.00 -2.66
N GLU A 104 -21.34 7.95 -3.09
CA GLU A 104 -21.90 8.99 -3.96
C GLU A 104 -22.23 10.27 -3.19
N LYS A 105 -22.71 10.13 -1.95
CA LYS A 105 -23.13 11.24 -1.09
C LYS A 105 -22.75 10.96 0.35
N PHE A 106 -22.43 12.01 1.09
CA PHE A 106 -22.22 11.93 2.53
C PHE A 106 -23.59 11.97 3.24
N PRO A 107 -23.97 10.95 4.04
CA PRO A 107 -25.26 10.90 4.69
C PRO A 107 -25.34 11.91 5.85
N ALA A 108 -26.55 12.36 6.19
CA ALA A 108 -26.75 13.30 7.28
C ALA A 108 -26.29 12.73 8.64
N LYS A 109 -26.55 11.43 8.85
CA LYS A 109 -26.20 10.64 10.03
C LYS A 109 -25.28 9.48 9.63
N ILE A 110 -24.27 9.22 10.45
CA ILE A 110 -23.40 8.04 10.39
C ILE A 110 -23.71 7.19 11.62
N ASP A 111 -23.90 5.89 11.44
CA ASP A 111 -24.15 4.91 12.50
C ASP A 111 -23.58 3.54 12.12
N GLY A 112 -23.76 2.53 12.99
CA GLY A 112 -23.24 1.19 12.76
C GLY A 112 -23.78 0.47 11.52
N LYS A 113 -24.97 0.83 11.01
CA LYS A 113 -25.57 0.24 9.81
C LYS A 113 -25.09 0.90 8.52
N THR A 114 -24.52 2.11 8.65
CA THR A 114 -24.00 2.86 7.51
C THR A 114 -22.92 2.05 6.78
N PRO A 115 -22.99 1.91 5.45
CA PRO A 115 -21.95 1.22 4.69
C PRO A 115 -20.57 1.87 4.84
N LEU A 116 -19.52 1.06 4.95
CA LEU A 116 -18.13 1.56 4.97
C LEU A 116 -17.65 1.78 3.53
N LEU A 117 -17.95 2.95 2.97
CA LEU A 117 -17.56 3.31 1.60
C LEU A 117 -16.37 4.28 1.60
N PHE A 118 -15.54 4.17 0.57
CA PHE A 118 -14.51 5.14 0.27
C PHE A 118 -15.14 6.52 0.04
N GLY A 119 -14.61 7.54 0.72
CA GLY A 119 -15.17 8.90 0.71
C GLY A 119 -16.05 9.23 1.92
N LEU A 120 -16.63 8.23 2.61
CA LEU A 120 -17.30 8.44 3.91
C LEU A 120 -16.29 8.44 5.07
N TYR A 121 -15.31 7.55 5.01
CA TYR A 121 -14.25 7.48 6.00
C TYR A 121 -13.15 8.49 5.64
N LYS A 122 -13.26 9.70 6.18
CA LYS A 122 -12.20 10.71 6.13
C LYS A 122 -11.58 10.84 7.52
N ASN A 123 -10.26 10.84 7.59
CA ASN A 123 -9.54 11.06 8.84
C ASN A 123 -10.04 12.35 9.49
N ARG A 124 -10.37 12.27 10.79
CA ARG A 124 -10.84 13.40 11.61
C ARG A 124 -12.25 13.92 11.28
N ASP A 125 -13.05 13.20 10.49
CA ASP A 125 -14.48 13.49 10.44
C ASP A 125 -15.12 13.19 11.81
N ALA A 126 -15.69 14.21 12.44
CA ALA A 126 -16.22 14.11 13.80
C ALA A 126 -17.43 13.17 13.89
N LYS A 127 -18.25 13.07 12.83
CA LYS A 127 -19.42 12.19 12.81
C LYS A 127 -18.99 10.73 12.73
N VAL A 128 -18.02 10.42 11.87
CA VAL A 128 -17.44 9.07 11.77
C VAL A 128 -16.75 8.67 13.06
N LEU A 129 -15.94 9.56 13.65
CA LEU A 129 -15.27 9.29 14.92
C LEU A 129 -16.26 8.99 16.02
N LYS A 130 -17.28 9.84 16.17
CA LYS A 130 -18.33 9.68 17.18
C LYS A 130 -19.04 8.35 17.03
N ALA A 131 -19.49 8.02 15.81
CA ALA A 131 -20.18 6.75 15.56
C ALA A 131 -19.30 5.54 15.91
N LEU A 132 -18.02 5.55 15.52
CA LEU A 132 -17.10 4.46 15.84
C LEU A 132 -16.74 4.38 17.32
N GLN A 133 -16.63 5.52 18.01
CA GLN A 133 -16.44 5.54 19.46
C GLN A 133 -17.67 4.99 20.19
N GLU A 134 -18.88 5.37 19.79
CA GLU A 134 -20.11 4.82 20.36
C GLU A 134 -20.17 3.29 20.19
N ILE A 135 -19.83 2.77 19.00
CA ILE A 135 -19.83 1.32 18.73
C ILE A 135 -18.74 0.58 19.53
N THR A 136 -17.60 1.22 19.79
CA THR A 136 -16.44 0.60 20.45
C THR A 136 -16.30 0.97 21.92
N ASN A 137 -17.35 1.51 22.55
CA ASN A 137 -17.31 1.97 23.94
C ASN A 137 -16.13 2.93 24.22
N GLY A 138 -15.92 3.89 23.32
CA GLY A 138 -14.90 4.92 23.42
C GLY A 138 -13.48 4.46 23.07
N LYS A 139 -13.26 3.21 22.67
CA LYS A 139 -11.92 2.67 22.36
C LYS A 139 -11.37 3.13 21.01
N PHE A 140 -12.23 3.30 19.99
CA PHE A 140 -11.78 3.58 18.63
C PHE A 140 -10.91 4.84 18.53
N ARG A 141 -9.81 4.75 17.78
CA ARG A 141 -8.94 5.86 17.41
C ARG A 141 -8.61 5.78 15.92
N PHE A 142 -8.57 6.94 15.26
CA PHE A 142 -7.96 7.02 13.95
C PHE A 142 -6.46 6.70 14.06
N GLY A 143 -5.97 5.86 13.16
CA GLY A 143 -4.56 5.45 13.15
C GLY A 143 -4.23 4.58 11.95
N ALA A 144 -2.98 4.13 11.89
CA ALA A 144 -2.46 3.31 10.80
C ALA A 144 -3.28 2.03 10.58
N LEU A 145 -3.62 1.32 11.67
CA LEU A 145 -4.43 0.11 11.61
C LEU A 145 -5.82 0.35 10.99
N ALA A 146 -6.50 1.42 11.41
CA ALA A 146 -7.84 1.71 10.89
C ALA A 146 -7.79 2.10 9.39
N GLN A 147 -6.76 2.82 8.96
CA GLN A 147 -6.53 3.12 7.53
C GLN A 147 -6.17 1.87 6.73
N GLU A 148 -5.37 0.98 7.31
CA GLU A 148 -5.03 -0.31 6.75
C GLU A 148 -6.28 -1.13 6.45
N LEU A 149 -7.08 -1.39 7.48
CA LEU A 149 -8.26 -2.24 7.37
C LEU A 149 -9.28 -1.67 6.41
N SER A 150 -9.56 -0.36 6.50
CA SER A 150 -10.53 0.30 5.61
C SER A 150 -10.10 0.22 4.14
N ARG A 151 -8.83 0.52 3.83
CA ARG A 151 -8.30 0.44 2.45
C ARG A 151 -8.34 -0.97 1.90
N GLU A 152 -7.96 -1.97 2.71
CA GLU A 152 -8.00 -3.36 2.29
C GLU A 152 -9.43 -3.81 1.95
N ILE A 153 -10.40 -3.48 2.82
CA ILE A 153 -11.82 -3.74 2.59
C ILE A 153 -12.30 -3.11 1.27
N TRP A 154 -11.93 -1.85 1.01
CA TRP A 154 -12.34 -1.16 -0.21
C TRP A 154 -11.71 -1.74 -1.47
N ILE A 155 -10.41 -2.05 -1.44
CA ILE A 155 -9.68 -2.62 -2.58
C ILE A 155 -10.21 -4.03 -2.90
N GLN A 156 -10.53 -4.82 -1.88
CA GLN A 156 -11.12 -6.16 -2.05
C GLN A 156 -12.59 -6.12 -2.49
N GLY A 157 -13.25 -4.97 -2.49
CA GLY A 157 -14.67 -4.87 -2.80
C GLY A 157 -15.57 -5.51 -1.73
N LYS A 158 -15.07 -5.69 -0.50
CA LYS A 158 -15.79 -6.36 0.57
C LYS A 158 -16.84 -5.42 1.15
N LYS A 159 -18.12 -5.70 0.87
CA LYS A 159 -19.24 -4.96 1.46
C LYS A 159 -19.24 -5.13 2.98
N THR A 160 -19.18 -4.03 3.71
CA THR A 160 -19.26 -4.00 5.17
C THR A 160 -19.90 -2.69 5.64
N ASN A 161 -20.13 -2.57 6.94
CA ASN A 161 -20.66 -1.37 7.60
C ASN A 161 -19.75 -0.93 8.76
N PHE A 162 -20.02 0.24 9.33
CA PHE A 162 -19.21 0.78 10.43
C PHE A 162 -19.21 -0.12 11.68
N ALA A 163 -20.30 -0.86 11.97
CA ALA A 163 -20.34 -1.78 13.10
C ALA A 163 -19.41 -2.99 12.90
N ALA A 164 -19.46 -3.62 11.74
CA ALA A 164 -18.61 -4.75 11.39
C ALA A 164 -17.13 -4.32 11.29
N PHE A 165 -16.86 -3.13 10.75
CA PHE A 165 -15.53 -2.54 10.74
C PHE A 165 -14.99 -2.27 12.14
N ALA A 166 -15.79 -1.70 13.04
CA ALA A 166 -15.41 -1.47 14.43
C ALA A 166 -15.06 -2.77 15.16
N LYS A 167 -15.85 -3.83 14.95
CA LYS A 167 -15.57 -5.16 15.50
C LYS A 167 -14.25 -5.72 14.97
N LEU A 168 -14.01 -5.63 13.67
CA LEU A 168 -12.75 -6.05 13.06
C LEU A 168 -11.56 -5.26 13.63
N TRP A 169 -11.71 -3.94 13.78
CA TRP A 169 -10.67 -3.10 14.35
C TRP A 169 -10.34 -3.48 15.79
N LEU A 170 -11.34 -3.79 16.63
CA LEU A 170 -11.12 -4.28 17.99
C LEU A 170 -10.36 -5.61 18.00
N GLN A 171 -10.75 -6.56 17.13
CA GLN A 171 -10.08 -7.85 17.02
C GLN A 171 -8.61 -7.70 16.61
N GLU A 172 -8.33 -6.82 15.64
CA GLU A 172 -6.97 -6.58 15.17
C GLU A 172 -6.10 -5.82 16.17
N MET A 173 -6.70 -4.97 17.01
CA MET A 173 -6.00 -4.32 18.13
C MET A 173 -5.55 -5.31 19.20
N GLU A 174 -6.25 -6.43 19.34
CA GLU A 174 -5.95 -7.50 20.30
C GLU A 174 -5.04 -8.59 19.71
N ASN A 175 -4.56 -8.42 18.47
CA ASN A 175 -3.69 -9.39 17.81
C ASN A 175 -2.20 -9.00 17.94
N PRO A 176 -1.46 -9.56 18.92
CA PRO A 176 -0.04 -9.24 19.12
C PRO A 176 0.87 -9.83 18.04
N GLU A 177 0.38 -10.76 17.22
CA GLU A 177 1.19 -11.50 16.24
C GLU A 177 1.28 -10.81 14.87
N LYS A 178 0.58 -9.69 14.66
CA LYS A 178 0.60 -8.99 13.37
C LYS A 178 1.95 -8.30 13.16
N VAL A 179 2.85 -9.02 12.50
CA VAL A 179 4.16 -8.50 12.07
C VAL A 179 3.97 -7.63 10.83
N HIS A 180 4.51 -6.43 10.85
CA HIS A 180 4.64 -5.54 9.70
C HIS A 180 6.11 -5.54 9.23
N PRO A 181 6.52 -6.38 8.26
CA PRO A 181 7.92 -6.47 7.86
C PRO A 181 8.48 -5.13 7.36
N GLU A 182 7.64 -4.28 6.78
CA GLU A 182 8.00 -2.93 6.36
C GLU A 182 8.28 -1.99 7.54
N TRP A 183 7.96 -2.41 8.75
CA TRP A 183 8.39 -1.81 10.01
C TRP A 183 9.65 -2.45 10.55
N ALA A 184 10.46 -3.15 9.74
CA ALA A 184 11.71 -3.80 10.16
C ALA A 184 12.52 -2.97 11.17
N PHE A 185 12.59 -1.65 10.97
CA PHE A 185 13.15 -0.72 11.95
C PHE A 185 12.46 -0.77 13.34
N LEU A 186 11.15 -0.56 13.41
CA LEU A 186 10.40 -0.60 14.66
C LEU A 186 10.38 -2.01 15.26
N THR A 187 10.38 -3.05 14.42
CA THR A 187 10.47 -4.45 14.85
C THR A 187 11.82 -4.70 15.53
N ASP A 188 12.94 -4.34 14.90
CA ASP A 188 14.28 -4.47 15.49
C ASP A 188 14.39 -3.66 16.79
N LEU A 189 13.79 -2.45 16.82
CA LEU A 189 13.74 -1.60 18.01
C LEU A 189 12.94 -2.24 19.16
N SER A 190 11.77 -2.80 18.86
CA SER A 190 10.90 -3.44 19.85
C SER A 190 11.44 -4.77 20.37
N ALA A 191 12.19 -5.51 19.54
CA ALA A 191 12.79 -6.79 19.89
C ALA A 191 14.10 -6.66 20.70
N GLY A 192 14.56 -5.42 20.95
CA GLY A 192 15.84 -5.16 21.63
C GLY A 192 17.08 -5.59 20.84
N THR A 193 16.91 -6.02 19.59
CA THR A 193 17.99 -6.42 18.67
C THR A 193 18.59 -5.24 17.94
N ALA A 194 17.87 -4.11 17.88
CA ALA A 194 18.41 -2.82 17.53
C ALA A 194 19.37 -2.35 18.62
N GLY A 195 20.67 -2.60 18.44
CA GLY A 195 21.70 -1.94 19.25
C GLY A 195 21.59 -0.40 19.17
N LYS A 196 22.38 0.29 19.99
CA LYS A 196 22.40 1.78 20.03
C LYS A 196 22.62 2.43 18.66
N ASP A 197 23.22 1.71 17.71
CA ASP A 197 23.55 2.16 16.35
C ASP A 197 22.51 1.80 15.28
N TRP A 198 21.28 1.44 15.65
CA TRP A 198 20.25 1.02 14.69
C TRP A 198 20.04 2.01 13.53
N LYS A 199 20.18 3.31 13.79
CA LYS A 199 20.01 4.35 12.76
C LYS A 199 21.10 4.26 11.71
N ALA A 200 22.33 3.97 12.13
CA ALA A 200 23.45 3.72 11.24
C ALA A 200 23.23 2.43 10.43
N VAL A 201 22.73 1.36 11.05
CA VAL A 201 22.38 0.11 10.35
C VAL A 201 21.32 0.35 9.28
N ARG A 202 20.23 1.06 9.61
CA ARG A 202 19.18 1.42 8.65
C ARG A 202 19.74 2.21 7.48
N ILE A 203 20.57 3.22 7.74
CA ILE A 203 21.17 4.06 6.69
C ILE A 203 22.09 3.22 5.79
N LYS A 204 22.91 2.34 6.38
CA LYS A 204 23.80 1.44 5.64
C LYS A 204 23.00 0.51 4.71
N LYS A 205 21.97 -0.16 5.24
CA LYS A 205 21.09 -1.04 4.46
C LYS A 205 20.37 -0.28 3.34
N ALA A 206 19.75 0.85 3.66
CA ALA A 206 19.06 1.67 2.67
C ALA A 206 20.01 2.17 1.57
N LYS A 207 21.24 2.58 1.92
CA LYS A 207 22.27 2.99 0.95
C LYS A 207 22.67 1.83 0.02
N SER A 208 22.88 0.64 0.57
CA SER A 208 23.17 -0.58 -0.21
C SER A 208 22.05 -0.88 -1.20
N VAL A 209 20.81 -0.93 -0.72
CA VAL A 209 19.62 -1.18 -1.54
C VAL A 209 19.50 -0.13 -2.65
N MET A 210 19.60 1.16 -2.32
CA MET A 210 19.47 2.23 -3.31
C MET A 210 20.60 2.20 -4.36
N ALA A 211 21.81 1.75 -3.99
CA ALA A 211 22.89 1.55 -4.95
C ALA A 211 22.53 0.47 -5.96
N GLU A 212 22.03 -0.69 -5.51
CA GLU A 212 21.56 -1.74 -6.43
C GLU A 212 20.37 -1.29 -7.29
N LEU A 213 19.38 -0.62 -6.69
CA LEU A 213 18.23 -0.09 -7.42
C LEU A 213 18.64 0.93 -8.49
N SER A 214 19.69 1.71 -8.26
CA SER A 214 20.17 2.71 -9.20
C SER A 214 20.82 2.13 -10.47
N LYS A 215 21.21 0.85 -10.46
CA LYS A 215 21.75 0.14 -11.63
C LYS A 215 20.65 -0.29 -12.60
N ILE A 216 19.39 -0.25 -12.18
CA ILE A 216 18.25 -0.64 -13.01
C ILE A 216 17.92 0.53 -13.93
N PRO A 217 17.90 0.32 -15.26
CA PRO A 217 17.56 1.39 -16.18
C PRO A 217 16.09 1.81 -16.04
N ALA A 218 15.82 3.10 -16.20
CA ALA A 218 14.45 3.59 -16.32
C ALA A 218 13.82 3.04 -17.61
N PRO A 219 12.50 2.74 -17.63
CA PRO A 219 11.82 2.36 -18.85
C PRO A 219 11.99 3.48 -19.87
N THR A 220 12.48 3.15 -21.07
CA THR A 220 12.56 4.11 -22.17
C THR A 220 11.13 4.51 -22.53
N LYS A 221 10.80 5.80 -22.39
CA LYS A 221 9.53 6.35 -22.88
C LYS A 221 9.61 6.37 -24.41
N TYR A 222 8.97 5.41 -25.06
CA TYR A 222 8.66 5.45 -26.48
C TYR A 222 7.26 6.02 -26.67
#